data_AF-A0A964MG95-F1
#
_entry.id   AF-A0A964MG95-F1
#
_cell.length_a   1.000
_cell.length_b   1.000
_cell.length_c   1.000
_cell.angle_alpha   90.00
_cell.angle_beta   90.00
_cell.angle_gamma   90.00
#
_symmetry.space_group_name_H-M   'P 1'
#
loop_
_entity.id
_entity.type
_entity.pdbx_description
1 polymer ?
#
loop_
_entity_poly.entity_id
_entity_poly.type
_entity_poly.pdbx_seq_one_letter_code
_entity_poly.pdbx_strand_id
1 'polypeptide(L)'
;MRKQHQAANLSEEELTAEADRSPGVLLASGYIAGGAIAGIVIAFMAGALGNVDTAITDWAKAWNPFYAGDYANALSLLPFFALSLLLFWAGRSSLKPRRNS
;
A
#
# COMPACT_ATOMS: atom_id res chain seq x y z
N MET A 1 -2.59 23.58 24.62
CA MET A 1 -3.22 23.88 25.92
C MET A 1 -4.35 22.91 26.27
N ARG A 2 -5.49 22.82 25.56
CA ARG A 2 -6.61 21.92 25.94
C ARG A 2 -6.32 20.41 26.00
N LYS A 3 -5.57 19.84 25.05
CA LYS A 3 -5.24 18.39 25.04
C LYS A 3 -4.29 17.96 26.17
N GLN A 4 -3.38 18.85 26.60
CA GLN A 4 -2.44 18.56 27.70
C GLN A 4 -3.12 18.53 29.06
N HIS A 5 -4.19 19.30 29.27
CA HIS A 5 -4.97 19.27 30.53
C HIS A 5 -5.87 18.03 30.65
N GLN A 6 -6.26 17.41 29.52
CA GLN A 6 -7.03 16.16 29.53
C GLN A 6 -6.17 14.95 29.87
N ALA A 7 -4.92 14.90 29.39
CA ALA A 7 -3.96 13.86 29.74
C ALA A 7 -3.56 13.86 31.23
N ALA A 8 -3.70 15.01 31.92
CA ALA A 8 -3.32 15.15 33.33
C ALA A 8 -4.32 14.52 34.33
N ASN A 9 -5.51 14.11 33.87
CA ASN A 9 -6.56 13.49 34.71
C ASN A 9 -6.84 12.02 34.37
N LEU A 10 -6.08 11.41 33.46
CA LEU A 10 -6.28 10.03 33.05
C LEU A 10 -5.48 9.08 33.95
N SER A 11 -6.08 7.95 34.32
CA SER A 11 -5.37 6.88 35.00
C SER A 11 -4.31 6.27 34.06
N GLU A 12 -3.33 5.55 34.63
CA GLU A 12 -2.27 4.90 33.86
C GLU A 12 -2.83 3.91 32.81
N GLU A 13 -3.96 3.26 33.12
CA GLU A 13 -4.70 2.39 32.21
C GLU A 13 -5.34 3.16 31.05
N GLU A 14 -5.94 4.32 31.32
CA GLU A 14 -6.55 5.17 30.29
C GLU A 14 -5.51 5.82 29.38
N LEU A 15 -4.35 6.18 29.91
CA LEU A 15 -3.21 6.67 29.13
C LEU A 15 -2.68 5.61 28.16
N THR A 16 -2.63 4.35 28.60
CA THR A 16 -2.22 3.22 27.76
C THR A 16 -3.26 2.95 26.67
N ALA A 17 -4.55 2.98 27.00
CA ALA A 17 -5.63 2.81 26.03
C ALA A 17 -5.70 3.92 24.97
N GLU A 18 -5.37 5.17 25.34
CA GLU A 18 -5.29 6.28 24.39
C GLU A 18 -4.07 6.15 23.47
N ALA A 19 -2.95 5.64 23.99
CA ALA A 19 -1.74 5.35 23.21
C ALA A 19 -2.00 4.25 22.15
N ASP A 20 -2.74 3.20 22.52
CA ASP A 20 -3.17 2.11 21.62
C ASP A 20 -4.12 2.59 20.49
N ARG A 21 -4.72 3.78 20.62
CA ARG A 21 -5.55 4.41 19.57
C ARG A 21 -4.81 5.48 18.77
N SER A 22 -3.50 5.61 18.94
CA SER A 22 -2.75 6.64 18.21
C SER A 22 -2.87 6.47 16.69
N PRO A 23 -2.81 7.58 15.91
CA PRO A 23 -2.91 7.50 14.45
C PRO A 23 -1.88 6.57 13.79
N GLY A 24 -0.69 6.43 14.39
CA GLY A 24 0.34 5.50 13.91
C GLY A 24 -0.04 4.04 14.12
N VAL A 25 -0.61 3.70 15.29
CA VAL A 25 -1.08 2.33 15.59
C VAL A 25 -2.28 1.95 14.71
N LEU A 26 -3.21 2.88 14.46
CA LEU A 26 -4.34 2.64 13.56
C LEU A 26 -3.90 2.44 12.10
N LEU A 27 -2.94 3.23 11.62
CA LEU A 27 -2.38 3.06 10.27
C LEU A 27 -1.65 1.71 10.15
N ALA A 28 -0.78 1.38 11.11
CA ALA A 28 0.00 0.15 11.09
C ALA A 28 -0.89 -1.10 11.18
N SER A 29 -1.86 -1.11 12.10
CA SER A 29 -2.82 -2.22 12.25
C SER A 29 -3.70 -2.38 11.02
N GLY A 30 -4.15 -1.27 10.40
CA GLY A 30 -4.86 -1.29 9.12
C GLY A 30 -4.04 -1.91 7.99
N TYR A 31 -2.74 -1.57 7.90
CA TYR A 31 -1.85 -2.15 6.89
C TYR A 31 -1.61 -3.65 7.11
N ILE A 32 -1.46 -4.07 8.37
CA ILE A 32 -1.29 -5.49 8.75
C ILE A 32 -2.55 -6.28 8.44
N ALA A 33 -3.72 -5.80 8.89
CA ALA A 33 -5.00 -6.47 8.67
C ALA A 33 -5.35 -6.54 7.17
N GLY A 34 -5.13 -5.45 6.44
CA GLY A 34 -5.30 -5.41 4.99
C GLY A 34 -4.38 -6.39 4.27
N GLY A 35 -3.10 -6.44 4.66
CA GLY A 35 -2.14 -7.40 4.10
C GLY A 35 -2.54 -8.86 4.35
N ALA A 36 -3.02 -9.19 5.55
CA ALA A 36 -3.48 -10.54 5.89
C ALA A 36 -4.70 -10.96 5.05
N ILE A 37 -5.71 -10.08 4.94
CA ILE A 37 -6.91 -10.36 4.13
C ILE A 37 -6.54 -10.53 2.66
N ALA A 38 -5.71 -9.64 2.10
CA ALA A 38 -5.24 -9.74 0.72
C ALA A 38 -4.47 -11.06 0.49
N GLY A 39 -3.58 -11.43 1.41
CA GLY A 39 -2.83 -12.69 1.34
C GLY A 39 -3.74 -13.92 1.31
N ILE A 40 -4.78 -13.96 2.15
CA ILE A 40 -5.78 -15.04 2.16
C ILE A 40 -6.51 -15.11 0.82
N VAL A 41 -7.00 -13.98 0.31
CA VAL A 41 -7.73 -13.92 -0.97
C VAL A 41 -6.84 -14.41 -2.12
N ILE A 42 -5.59 -13.95 -2.19
CA ILE A 42 -4.63 -14.36 -3.23
C ILE A 42 -4.35 -15.87 -3.14
N ALA A 43 -4.18 -16.42 -1.93
CA ALA A 43 -3.94 -17.85 -1.75
C ALA A 43 -5.12 -18.71 -2.25
N PHE A 44 -6.36 -18.29 -1.95
CA PHE A 44 -7.55 -18.95 -2.47
C PHE A 44 -7.64 -18.86 -4.00
N MET A 45 -7.39 -17.67 -4.56
CA MET A 45 -7.37 -17.48 -6.01
C MET A 45 -6.31 -18.35 -6.68
N ALA A 46 -5.10 -18.42 -6.14
CA ALA A 46 -4.03 -19.26 -6.66
C ALA A 46 -4.42 -20.75 -6.64
N GLY A 47 -5.02 -21.22 -5.54
CA GLY A 47 -5.52 -22.59 -5.45
C GLY A 47 -6.66 -22.91 -6.41
N ALA A 48 -7.59 -21.96 -6.61
CA ALA A 48 -8.76 -22.16 -7.46
C ALA A 48 -8.46 -21.97 -8.97
N LEU A 49 -7.48 -21.15 -9.31
CA LEU A 49 -7.19 -20.73 -10.69
C LEU A 49 -5.93 -21.37 -11.29
N GLY A 50 -5.30 -22.34 -10.63
CA GLY A 50 -4.01 -22.91 -11.09
C GLY A 50 -3.98 -23.39 -12.55
N ASN A 51 -5.06 -24.02 -13.03
CA ASN A 51 -5.16 -24.44 -14.44
C ASN A 51 -5.23 -23.25 -15.40
N VAL A 52 -5.94 -22.18 -14.99
CA VAL A 52 -6.05 -20.94 -15.77
C VAL A 52 -4.70 -20.22 -15.78
N ASP A 53 -4.01 -20.15 -14.64
CA ASP A 53 -2.67 -19.58 -14.50
C ASP A 53 -1.66 -20.28 -15.44
N THR A 54 -1.70 -21.62 -15.47
CA THR A 54 -0.85 -22.44 -16.34
C THR A 54 -1.14 -22.15 -17.82
N ALA A 55 -2.43 -22.16 -18.22
CA ALA A 55 -2.83 -21.89 -19.60
C ALA A 55 -2.44 -20.49 -20.08
N ILE A 56 -2.61 -19.47 -19.23
CA ILE A 56 -2.19 -18.09 -19.53
C ILE A 56 -0.66 -18.01 -19.65
N THR A 57 0.06 -18.65 -18.72
CA THR A 57 1.53 -18.69 -18.72
C THR A 57 2.09 -19.32 -19.99
N ASP A 58 1.56 -20.47 -20.40
CA ASP A 58 2.06 -21.18 -21.59
C ASP A 58 1.75 -20.41 -22.88
N TRP A 59 0.56 -19.82 -22.98
CA TRP A 59 0.24 -18.91 -24.07
C TRP A 59 1.18 -17.71 -24.11
N ALA A 60 1.46 -17.09 -22.95
CA ALA A 60 2.33 -15.92 -22.87
C ALA A 60 3.78 -16.25 -23.26
N LYS A 61 4.31 -17.41 -22.84
CA LYS A 61 5.63 -17.88 -23.28
C LYS A 61 5.73 -18.06 -24.79
N ALA A 62 4.67 -18.56 -25.42
CA ALA A 62 4.66 -18.84 -26.85
C ALA A 62 4.50 -17.57 -27.71
N TRP A 63 3.72 -16.60 -27.25
CA TRP A 63 3.26 -15.50 -28.13
C TRP A 63 3.55 -14.09 -27.62
N ASN A 64 3.95 -13.90 -26.36
CA ASN A 64 4.18 -12.58 -25.79
C ASN A 64 5.68 -12.23 -25.73
N PRO A 65 6.18 -11.31 -26.57
CA PRO A 65 7.60 -10.91 -26.59
C PRO A 65 8.04 -10.14 -25.33
N PHE A 66 7.09 -9.73 -24.49
CA PHE A 66 7.36 -9.08 -23.21
C PHE A 66 7.24 -10.01 -22.01
N TYR A 67 6.92 -11.29 -22.22
CA TYR A 67 6.86 -12.25 -21.12
C TYR A 67 8.26 -12.78 -20.76
N ALA A 68 9.12 -13.02 -21.75
CA ALA A 68 10.49 -13.51 -21.57
C ALA A 68 11.44 -12.94 -22.63
N GLY A 69 12.75 -12.98 -22.36
CA GLY A 69 13.80 -12.47 -23.26
C GLY A 69 14.19 -11.01 -23.00
N ASP A 70 14.87 -10.39 -23.94
CA ASP A 70 15.52 -9.07 -23.76
C ASP A 70 14.53 -7.93 -23.44
N TYR A 71 13.27 -8.06 -23.86
CA TYR A 71 12.23 -7.08 -23.64
C TYR A 71 11.28 -7.42 -22.48
N ALA A 72 11.56 -8.46 -21.68
CA ALA A 72 10.67 -8.92 -20.60
C ALA A 72 10.33 -7.81 -19.59
N ASN A 73 11.27 -6.89 -19.36
CA ASN A 73 11.09 -5.80 -18.40
C ASN A 73 10.49 -4.53 -19.01
N ALA A 74 10.27 -4.45 -20.32
CA ALA A 74 9.87 -3.21 -20.97
C ALA A 74 8.53 -2.67 -20.45
N LEU A 75 7.54 -3.56 -20.21
CA LEU A 75 6.25 -3.14 -19.65
C LEU A 75 6.35 -2.67 -18.20
N SER A 76 7.36 -3.09 -17.43
CA SER A 76 7.53 -2.62 -16.06
C SER A 76 7.78 -1.11 -15.98
N LEU A 77 8.28 -0.49 -17.07
CA LEU A 77 8.47 0.95 -17.14
C LEU A 77 7.15 1.72 -17.01
N LEU A 78 6.01 1.14 -17.44
CA LEU A 78 4.71 1.81 -17.38
C LEU A 78 4.25 2.10 -15.94
N PRO A 79 4.14 1.13 -15.01
CA PRO A 79 3.76 1.43 -13.63
C PRO A 79 4.79 2.32 -12.92
N PHE A 80 6.09 2.14 -13.15
CA PHE A 80 7.11 3.02 -12.56
C PHE A 80 7.00 4.46 -13.06
N PHE A 81 6.73 4.64 -14.35
CA PHE A 81 6.50 5.95 -14.94
C PHE A 81 5.21 6.58 -14.39
N ALA A 82 4.12 5.81 -14.29
CA ALA A 82 2.87 6.28 -13.70
C ALA A 82 3.05 6.72 -12.23
N LEU A 83 3.76 5.92 -11.42
CA LEU A 83 4.12 6.29 -10.05
C LEU A 83 4.96 7.57 -10.02
N SER A 84 5.97 7.68 -10.90
CA SER A 84 6.82 8.87 -10.99
C SER A 84 6.02 10.13 -11.31
N LEU A 85 5.07 10.05 -12.26
CA LEU A 85 4.17 11.14 -12.59
C LEU A 85 3.24 11.50 -11.42
N LEU A 86 2.69 10.50 -10.74
CA LEU A 86 1.84 10.69 -9.56
C LEU A 86 2.61 11.41 -8.45
N LEU A 87 3.82 10.96 -8.14
CA LEU A 87 4.69 11.59 -7.15
C LEU A 87 5.07 13.01 -7.56
N PHE A 88 5.39 13.23 -8.83
CA PHE A 88 5.69 14.56 -9.36
C PHE A 88 4.50 15.52 -9.17
N TRP A 89 3.29 15.06 -9.49
CA TRP A 89 2.07 15.84 -9.31
C TRP A 89 1.76 16.12 -7.84
N ALA A 90 1.88 15.12 -6.97
CA ALA A 90 1.67 15.26 -5.52
C ALA A 90 2.71 16.18 -4.86
N GLY A 91 3.96 16.14 -5.31
CA GLY A 91 5.01 17.06 -4.88
C GLY A 91 4.70 18.50 -5.28
N ARG A 92 4.19 18.70 -6.50
CA ARG A 92 3.81 20.03 -7.00
C ARG A 92 2.65 20.65 -6.21
N SER A 93 1.68 19.85 -5.76
CA SER A 93 0.58 20.33 -4.92
C SER A 93 0.99 20.61 -3.47
N SER A 94 2.07 19.99 -2.98
CA SER A 94 2.60 20.16 -1.63
C SER A 94 3.49 21.40 -1.46
N LEU A 95 4.02 21.98 -2.54
CA LEU A 95 4.91 23.16 -2.51
C LEU A 95 4.18 24.51 -2.30
N LYS A 96 2.93 24.51 -1.84
CA LYS A 96 2.26 25.76 -1.46
C LYS A 96 2.86 26.26 -0.14
N PRO A 97 3.53 27.43 -0.10
CA PRO A 97 4.09 27.92 1.15
C PRO A 97 2.95 28.10 2.16
N ARG A 98 3.10 27.52 3.36
CA ARG A 98 2.28 27.91 4.51
C ARG A 98 2.60 29.38 4.80
N ARG A 99 1.77 30.29 4.27
CA ARG A 99 1.81 31.70 4.61
C ARG A 99 1.26 31.83 6.02
N ASN A 100 2.17 31.88 7.00
CA ASN A 100 1.86 32.27 8.36
C ASN A 100 1.39 33.73 8.33
N SER A 101 0.14 33.96 8.71
CA SER A 101 -0.42 35.25 9.10
C SER A 101 -0.88 35.16 10.55
#